data_AF-L1I4M7-F1
#
_entry.id   AF-L1I4M7-F1
#
_cell.length_a   1.000
_cell.length_b   1.000
_cell.length_c   1.000
_cell.angle_alpha   90.00
_cell.angle_beta   90.00
_cell.angle_gamma   90.00
#
_symmetry.space_group_name_H-M   'P 1'
#
loop_
_entity.id
_entity.type
_entity.pdbx_description
1 polymer ?
#
loop_
_entity_poly.entity_id
_entity_poly.type
_entity_poly.pdbx_seq_one_letter_code
_entity_poly.pdbx_strand_id
1 'polypeptide(L)'
;MKNQNKEEKDEKDLEEKKLKLCTRNHDYHCDICLGWEGTLVCCDGSCRRSFHLACLGMDEEENDEEEEWLCNLCKVGAKRCMICSDSQDSENMIHCKVESCKKYFHRDCLKTWNCEVDAAGRFTCPRHTCKACNQHSYTGKQGVMFKCIDCPAAFHFKCLPSQVNMSRCDL
;
A
#
# COMPACT_ATOMS: atom_id res chain seq x y z
N MET A 1 -27.29 45.53 -39.21
CA MET A 1 -27.34 45.78 -37.76
C MET A 1 -26.51 44.69 -37.10
N LYS A 2 -25.31 45.06 -36.63
CA LYS A 2 -24.46 44.25 -35.75
C LYS A 2 -24.94 44.49 -34.30
N ASN A 3 -24.57 43.60 -33.37
CA ASN A 3 -24.85 43.62 -31.91
C ASN A 3 -26.26 43.13 -31.54
N GLN A 4 -26.50 42.28 -30.54
CA GLN A 4 -25.70 41.71 -29.45
C GLN A 4 -26.01 40.18 -29.35
N ASN A 5 -25.47 39.47 -28.37
CA ASN A 5 -25.64 38.03 -28.11
C ASN A 5 -24.63 37.12 -28.82
N LYS A 6 -23.45 37.68 -29.09
CA LYS A 6 -22.17 36.96 -29.20
C LYS A 6 -21.49 36.84 -27.82
N GLU A 7 -22.21 37.09 -26.73
CA GLU A 7 -21.66 37.31 -25.38
C GLU A 7 -22.47 36.61 -24.28
N GLU A 8 -22.94 35.37 -24.53
CA GLU A 8 -23.18 34.38 -23.46
C GLU A 8 -22.64 33.03 -23.95
N LYS A 9 -21.36 33.07 -24.31
CA LYS A 9 -20.49 31.92 -24.26
C LYS A 9 -20.19 31.65 -22.77
N ASP A 10 -20.09 30.37 -22.44
CA ASP A 10 -19.45 29.80 -21.24
C ASP A 10 -20.42 29.47 -20.07
N GLU A 11 -20.18 28.31 -19.44
CA GLU A 11 -20.85 27.76 -18.23
C GLU A 11 -22.20 27.04 -18.37
N LYS A 12 -22.21 25.90 -19.05
CA LYS A 12 -22.70 24.69 -18.38
C LYS A 12 -21.60 23.65 -18.52
N ASP A 13 -20.66 23.75 -17.59
CA ASP A 13 -19.62 22.76 -17.38
C ASP A 13 -20.26 21.38 -17.35
N LEU A 14 -19.96 20.54 -18.34
CA LEU A 14 -19.88 19.12 -18.05
C LEU A 14 -18.74 19.04 -17.05
N GLU A 15 -19.09 18.97 -15.78
CA GLU A 15 -18.16 18.71 -14.70
C GLU A 15 -17.45 17.41 -15.05
N GLU A 16 -16.22 17.51 -15.58
CA GLU A 16 -15.38 16.35 -15.82
C GLU A 16 -15.14 15.72 -14.45
N LYS A 17 -15.92 14.68 -14.13
CA LYS A 17 -15.76 13.93 -12.89
C LYS A 17 -14.33 13.44 -12.82
N LYS A 18 -13.60 13.90 -11.81
CA LYS A 18 -12.22 13.51 -11.61
C LYS A 18 -12.19 12.24 -10.77
N LEU A 19 -11.56 11.21 -11.34
CA LEU A 19 -11.37 9.95 -10.66
C LEU A 19 -10.32 10.07 -9.57
N LYS A 20 -10.59 9.46 -8.43
CA LYS A 20 -9.58 9.34 -7.37
C LYS A 20 -8.40 8.50 -7.83
N LEU A 21 -7.25 9.14 -7.97
CA LEU A 21 -6.00 8.47 -8.34
C LEU A 21 -5.12 8.19 -7.12
N CYS A 22 -4.46 7.04 -7.16
CA CYS A 22 -3.52 6.63 -6.13
C CYS A 22 -2.29 7.55 -6.05
N THR A 23 -1.94 7.97 -4.84
CA THR A 23 -0.72 8.76 -4.60
C THR A 23 0.52 7.87 -4.50
N ARG A 24 1.73 8.47 -4.55
CA ARG A 24 3.00 7.74 -4.38
C ARG A 24 3.17 7.01 -3.04
N ASN A 25 2.27 7.24 -2.07
CA ASN A 25 2.33 6.63 -0.74
C ASN A 25 1.48 5.36 -0.61
N HIS A 26 0.76 4.98 -1.65
CA HIS A 26 -0.07 3.78 -1.67
C HIS A 26 0.64 2.61 -2.38
N ASP A 27 0.21 1.40 -2.06
CA ASP A 27 0.68 0.20 -2.75
C ASP A 27 0.29 0.29 -4.25
N TYR A 28 1.17 -0.12 -5.15
CA TYR A 28 0.96 -0.04 -6.61
C TYR A 28 0.27 -1.27 -7.20
N HIS A 29 -0.22 -2.16 -6.33
CA HIS A 29 -0.91 -3.40 -6.68
C HIS A 29 -2.22 -3.48 -5.92
N CYS A 30 -3.16 -4.28 -6.45
CA CYS A 30 -4.42 -4.57 -5.79
C CYS A 30 -4.22 -5.53 -4.61
N ASP A 31 -4.71 -5.18 -3.43
CA ASP A 31 -4.65 -6.00 -2.22
C ASP A 31 -5.50 -7.28 -2.29
N ILE A 32 -6.39 -7.41 -3.27
CA ILE A 32 -7.25 -8.59 -3.46
C ILE A 32 -6.58 -9.60 -4.38
N CYS A 33 -6.12 -9.18 -5.57
CA CYS A 33 -5.58 -10.09 -6.58
C CYS A 33 -4.06 -10.06 -6.71
N LEU A 34 -3.39 -9.14 -6.01
CA LEU A 34 -1.95 -8.87 -6.09
C LEU A 34 -1.46 -8.43 -7.49
N GLY A 35 -2.38 -8.17 -8.43
CA GLY A 35 -2.08 -7.67 -9.77
C GLY A 35 -1.87 -6.15 -9.80
N TRP A 36 -1.17 -5.70 -10.84
CA TRP A 36 -0.86 -4.29 -11.13
C TRP A 36 -1.70 -3.67 -12.26
N GLU A 37 -2.57 -4.45 -12.90
CA GLU A 37 -3.27 -4.06 -14.11
C GLU A 37 -4.74 -3.77 -13.81
N GLY A 38 -5.18 -2.57 -14.21
CA GLY A 38 -6.53 -2.07 -14.04
C GLY A 38 -6.57 -0.75 -13.27
N THR A 39 -7.76 -0.17 -13.18
CA THR A 39 -7.99 1.07 -12.42
C THR A 39 -8.00 0.78 -10.93
N LEU A 40 -7.09 1.41 -10.19
CA LEU A 40 -6.97 1.29 -8.74
C LEU A 40 -7.68 2.43 -8.02
N VAL A 41 -8.47 2.10 -7.00
CA VAL A 41 -8.89 3.00 -5.93
C VAL A 41 -7.99 2.81 -4.71
N CYS A 42 -7.72 3.92 -4.02
CA CYS A 42 -6.82 3.96 -2.89
C CYS A 42 -7.58 4.18 -1.57
N CYS A 43 -7.29 3.37 -0.57
CA CYS A 43 -7.85 3.56 0.77
C CYS A 43 -7.28 4.83 1.42
N ASP A 44 -8.16 5.71 1.90
CA ASP A 44 -7.76 6.94 2.62
C ASP A 44 -7.33 6.67 4.06
N GLY A 45 -7.78 5.54 4.62
CA GLY A 45 -7.33 5.07 5.92
C GLY A 45 -5.83 4.76 5.99
N SER A 46 -5.34 4.50 7.20
CA SER A 46 -3.90 4.32 7.48
C SER A 46 -3.23 3.11 6.81
N CYS A 47 -3.98 2.24 6.13
CA CYS A 47 -3.46 0.99 5.59
C CYS A 47 -2.64 1.15 4.29
N ARG A 48 -2.79 2.28 3.58
CA ARG A 48 -2.09 2.61 2.32
C ARG A 48 -2.29 1.59 1.20
N ARG A 49 -3.32 0.75 1.27
CA ARG A 49 -3.61 -0.29 0.27
C ARG A 49 -4.44 0.26 -0.88
N SER A 50 -4.30 -0.40 -2.02
CA SER A 50 -5.01 -0.09 -3.25
C SER A 50 -5.78 -1.31 -3.72
N PHE A 51 -6.84 -1.09 -4.49
CA PHE A 51 -7.78 -2.13 -4.89
C PHE A 51 -8.26 -1.83 -6.30
N HIS A 52 -8.38 -2.83 -7.17
CA HIS A 52 -9.05 -2.57 -8.44
C HIS A 52 -10.54 -2.33 -8.19
N LEU A 53 -11.13 -1.37 -8.92
CA LEU A 53 -12.58 -1.15 -8.92
C LEU A 53 -13.32 -2.46 -9.23
N ALA A 54 -12.87 -3.17 -10.28
CA ALA A 54 -13.40 -4.47 -10.67
C ALA A 54 -13.26 -5.55 -9.58
N CYS A 55 -12.18 -5.55 -8.78
CA CYS A 55 -12.03 -6.51 -7.68
C CYS A 55 -12.96 -6.21 -6.50
N LEU A 56 -13.43 -4.98 -6.38
CA LEU A 56 -14.41 -4.55 -5.37
C LEU A 56 -15.85 -4.66 -5.88
N GLY A 57 -16.05 -4.88 -7.18
CA GLY A 57 -17.36 -4.78 -7.82
C GLY A 57 -17.88 -3.34 -7.88
N MET A 58 -16.97 -2.37 -7.84
CA MET A 58 -17.29 -0.94 -7.97
C MET A 58 -17.08 -0.48 -9.41
N ASP A 59 -17.78 0.58 -9.80
CA ASP A 59 -17.53 1.29 -11.04
C ASP A 59 -16.78 2.62 -10.82
N GLU A 60 -16.58 3.37 -11.91
CA GLU A 60 -15.90 4.67 -11.89
C GLU A 60 -16.76 5.78 -11.28
N GLU A 61 -18.08 5.64 -11.28
CA GLU A 61 -18.99 6.64 -10.69
C GLU A 61 -18.89 6.64 -9.15
N GLU A 62 -18.57 5.49 -8.56
CA GLU A 62 -18.28 5.34 -7.12
C GLU A 62 -16.86 5.78 -6.73
N ASN A 63 -15.99 6.09 -7.69
CA ASN A 63 -14.58 6.49 -7.44
C ASN A 63 -14.38 8.01 -7.49
N ASP A 64 -15.23 8.74 -6.77
CA ASP A 64 -15.20 10.19 -6.69
C ASP A 64 -13.97 10.69 -5.91
N GLU A 65 -13.25 11.69 -6.44
CA GLU A 65 -12.08 12.27 -5.76
C GLU A 65 -12.45 13.10 -4.52
N GLU A 66 -13.66 13.63 -4.45
CA GLU A 66 -14.13 14.47 -3.34
C GLU A 66 -14.58 13.63 -2.13
N GLU A 67 -14.90 12.35 -2.34
CA GLU A 67 -15.37 11.46 -1.29
C GLU A 67 -14.24 10.64 -0.63
N GLU A 68 -14.37 10.41 0.68
CA GLU A 68 -13.49 9.49 1.40
C GLU A 68 -13.89 8.04 1.12
N TRP A 69 -12.93 7.23 0.69
CA TRP A 69 -13.11 5.80 0.52
C TRP A 69 -12.22 5.00 1.48
N LEU A 70 -12.87 4.19 2.32
CA LEU A 70 -12.21 3.29 3.26
C LEU A 70 -12.43 1.84 2.86
N CYS A 71 -11.36 1.04 2.80
CA CYS A 71 -11.50 -0.41 2.66
C CYS A 71 -12.21 -1.03 3.88
N ASN A 72 -12.75 -2.25 3.73
CA ASN A 72 -13.54 -2.92 4.76
C ASN A 72 -12.85 -3.02 6.13
N LEU A 73 -11.53 -3.23 6.17
CA LEU A 73 -10.79 -3.24 7.44
C LEU A 73 -10.66 -1.84 8.04
N CYS A 74 -10.42 -0.80 7.23
CA CYS A 74 -10.34 0.56 7.73
C CYS A 74 -11.69 1.08 8.23
N LYS A 75 -12.80 0.70 7.59
CA LYS A 75 -14.16 1.03 8.04
C LYS A 75 -14.45 0.57 9.48
N VAL A 76 -13.93 -0.59 9.86
CA VAL A 76 -14.11 -1.16 11.22
C VAL A 76 -12.91 -0.89 12.15
N GLY A 77 -11.95 -0.05 11.73
CA GLY A 77 -10.75 0.24 12.51
C GLY A 77 -9.74 -0.91 12.62
N ALA A 78 -10.00 -2.05 11.98
CA ALA A 78 -9.13 -3.23 12.02
C ALA A 78 -7.84 -3.06 11.22
N LYS A 79 -6.84 -3.86 11.57
CA LYS A 79 -5.52 -3.93 10.93
C LYS A 79 -5.25 -5.36 10.50
N ARG A 80 -4.44 -5.54 9.47
CA ARG A 80 -4.04 -6.87 8.97
C ARG A 80 -2.55 -7.07 9.21
N CYS A 81 -2.17 -8.22 9.74
CA CYS A 81 -0.78 -8.64 9.81
C CYS A 81 -0.23 -8.86 8.39
N MET A 82 0.93 -8.30 8.08
CA MET A 82 1.57 -8.50 6.78
C MET A 82 2.12 -9.93 6.59
N ILE A 83 2.32 -10.70 7.65
CA ILE A 83 2.90 -12.05 7.57
C ILE A 83 1.84 -13.13 7.37
N CYS A 84 0.79 -13.14 8.19
CA CYS A 84 -0.26 -14.16 8.12
C CYS A 84 -1.52 -13.70 7.39
N SER A 85 -1.61 -12.42 7.01
CA SER A 85 -2.78 -11.82 6.38
C SER A 85 -4.08 -11.85 7.20
N ASP A 86 -4.00 -12.17 8.50
CA ASP A 86 -5.13 -12.16 9.43
C ASP A 86 -5.21 -10.82 10.21
N SER A 87 -6.40 -10.49 10.72
CA SER A 87 -6.72 -9.36 11.56
C SER A 87 -7.13 -9.71 13.00
N GLN A 88 -7.18 -11.00 13.35
CA GLN A 88 -7.38 -11.48 14.72
C GLN A 88 -6.24 -11.05 15.66
N ASP A 89 -6.38 -11.21 16.97
CA ASP A 89 -5.36 -10.87 17.98
C ASP A 89 -4.80 -9.44 17.88
N SER A 90 -5.69 -8.46 17.74
CA SER A 90 -5.35 -7.05 17.55
C SER A 90 -4.49 -6.47 18.69
N GLU A 91 -4.65 -6.97 19.91
CA GLU A 91 -3.86 -6.61 21.09
C GLU A 91 -2.36 -6.97 20.94
N ASN A 92 -2.07 -8.01 20.15
CA ASN A 92 -0.72 -8.47 19.86
C ASN A 92 -0.12 -7.82 18.60
N MET A 93 -0.84 -6.86 17.99
CA MET A 93 -0.37 -6.18 16.79
C MET A 93 0.50 -4.97 17.10
N ILE A 94 1.59 -4.84 16.38
CA ILE A 94 2.50 -3.68 16.40
C ILE A 94 2.78 -3.19 14.98
N HIS A 95 3.22 -1.95 14.83
CA HIS A 95 3.50 -1.34 13.53
C HIS A 95 4.95 -0.86 13.41
N CYS A 96 5.47 -0.87 12.19
CA CYS A 96 6.83 -0.43 11.91
C CYS A 96 7.01 1.05 12.30
N LYS A 97 8.13 1.38 12.96
CA LYS A 97 8.45 2.76 13.39
C LYS A 97 8.76 3.74 12.24
N VAL A 98 8.93 3.22 11.02
CA VAL A 98 9.19 4.05 9.84
C VAL A 98 7.87 4.69 9.44
N GLU A 99 7.81 6.01 9.51
CA GLU A 99 6.57 6.78 9.37
C GLU A 99 5.86 6.51 8.03
N SER A 100 6.61 6.28 6.96
CA SER A 100 6.07 5.97 5.63
C SER A 100 5.65 4.51 5.43
N CYS A 101 5.95 3.59 6.35
CA CYS A 101 5.72 2.15 6.15
C CYS A 101 4.28 1.74 6.43
N LYS A 102 3.72 2.19 7.57
CA LYS A 102 2.34 1.91 8.03
C LYS A 102 1.89 0.44 7.95
N LYS A 103 2.82 -0.53 7.94
CA LYS A 103 2.52 -1.97 7.98
C LYS A 103 2.45 -2.48 9.42
N TYR A 104 1.53 -3.39 9.65
CA TYR A 104 1.23 -3.99 10.95
C TYR A 104 1.57 -5.48 10.96
N PHE A 105 1.92 -5.98 12.14
CA PHE A 105 2.43 -7.33 12.34
C PHE A 105 2.01 -7.83 13.73
N HIS A 106 1.68 -9.12 13.87
CA HIS A 106 1.65 -9.74 15.20
C HIS A 106 3.08 -9.89 15.72
N ARG A 107 3.27 -9.71 17.03
CA ARG A 107 4.58 -9.94 17.66
C ARG A 107 5.07 -11.37 17.44
N ASP A 108 4.16 -12.34 17.48
CA ASP A 108 4.52 -13.75 17.27
C ASP A 108 4.91 -14.05 15.82
N CYS A 109 4.21 -13.44 14.85
CA CYS A 109 4.62 -13.56 13.45
C CYS A 109 6.02 -12.98 13.22
N LEU A 110 6.39 -11.87 13.87
CA LEU A 110 7.74 -11.29 13.72
C LEU A 110 8.87 -12.21 14.23
N LYS A 111 8.59 -13.10 15.19
CA LYS A 111 9.57 -14.09 15.67
C LYS A 111 9.99 -15.05 14.55
N THR A 112 9.08 -15.41 13.65
CA THR A 112 9.37 -16.27 12.49
C THR A 112 10.23 -15.59 11.42
N TRP A 113 10.38 -14.26 11.50
CA TRP A 113 11.18 -13.44 10.59
C TRP A 113 12.47 -12.90 11.22
N ASN A 114 12.88 -13.44 12.39
CA ASN A 114 14.04 -13.01 13.16
C ASN A 114 14.09 -11.47 13.37
N CYS A 115 12.92 -10.84 13.54
CA CYS A 115 12.83 -9.41 13.73
C CYS A 115 12.71 -9.08 15.23
N GLU A 116 13.70 -8.36 15.75
CA GLU A 116 13.72 -7.93 17.15
C GLU A 116 12.83 -6.71 17.36
N VAL A 117 12.03 -6.76 18.42
CA VAL A 117 11.18 -5.67 18.89
C VAL A 117 11.74 -5.19 20.22
N ASP A 118 12.00 -3.89 20.35
CA ASP A 118 12.54 -3.35 21.61
C ASP A 118 11.51 -3.42 22.75
N ALA A 119 11.97 -3.20 23.98
CA ALA A 119 11.11 -3.22 25.18
C ALA A 119 9.94 -2.21 25.12
N ALA A 120 10.07 -1.15 24.32
CA ALA A 120 9.02 -0.16 24.09
C ALA A 120 8.09 -0.51 22.91
N GLY A 121 8.24 -1.70 22.31
CA GLY A 121 7.45 -2.13 21.16
C GLY A 121 7.87 -1.51 19.82
N ARG A 122 9.00 -0.79 19.76
CA ARG A 122 9.49 -0.15 18.55
C ARG A 122 10.39 -1.11 17.78
N PHE A 123 10.19 -1.15 16.47
CA PHE A 123 10.98 -1.98 15.57
C PHE A 123 10.97 -1.41 14.14
N THR A 124 11.91 -1.88 13.33
CA THR A 124 11.93 -1.64 11.89
C THR A 124 11.62 -2.96 11.20
N CYS A 125 10.51 -3.02 10.47
CA CYS A 125 10.04 -4.28 9.91
C CYS A 125 10.95 -4.81 8.78
N PRO A 126 10.85 -6.10 8.43
CA PRO A 126 11.71 -6.73 7.42
C PRO A 126 11.66 -6.06 6.04
N ARG A 127 10.62 -5.29 5.72
CA ARG A 127 10.52 -4.49 4.48
C ARG A 127 11.60 -3.42 4.33
N HIS A 128 12.34 -3.11 5.40
CA HIS A 128 13.41 -2.11 5.44
C HIS A 128 14.80 -2.70 5.67
N THR A 129 14.91 -4.03 5.68
CA THR A 129 16.16 -4.76 5.87
C THR A 129 16.29 -5.78 4.75
N CYS A 130 17.42 -5.79 4.06
CA CYS A 130 17.66 -6.78 3.03
C CYS A 130 17.74 -8.18 3.66
N LYS A 131 16.87 -9.11 3.23
CA LYS A 131 16.81 -10.48 3.75
C LYS A 131 18.12 -11.26 3.52
N ALA A 132 18.87 -10.95 2.47
CA ALA A 132 20.11 -11.65 2.12
C ALA A 132 21.36 -11.14 2.87
N CYS A 133 21.50 -9.83 3.07
CA CYS A 133 22.71 -9.24 3.67
C CYS A 133 22.48 -8.59 5.05
N ASN A 134 21.24 -8.55 5.52
CA ASN A 134 20.81 -7.97 6.79
C ASN A 134 21.15 -6.47 6.97
N GLN A 135 21.29 -5.72 5.86
CA GLN A 135 21.56 -4.28 5.90
C GLN A 135 20.31 -3.45 5.57
N HIS A 136 20.21 -2.27 6.18
CA HIS A 136 19.07 -1.36 6.02
C HIS A 136 19.16 -0.46 4.78
N SER A 137 17.99 -0.14 4.21
CA SER A 137 17.84 0.76 3.06
C SER A 137 18.42 2.17 3.22
N TYR A 138 18.61 2.67 4.44
CA TYR A 138 19.09 4.04 4.70
C TYR A 138 20.62 4.17 4.72
N THR A 139 21.34 3.05 4.63
CA THR A 139 22.79 3.11 4.50
C THR A 139 23.09 3.53 3.06
N GLY A 140 23.40 4.82 2.85
CA GLY A 140 23.46 5.51 1.55
C GLY A 140 24.38 4.92 0.46
N LYS A 141 24.96 3.75 0.68
CA LYS A 141 25.77 2.98 -0.26
C LYS A 141 25.01 1.88 -1.01
N GLN A 142 23.82 1.44 -0.55
CA GLN A 142 23.17 0.22 -1.09
C GLN A 142 21.94 0.45 -1.99
N GLY A 143 21.43 1.69 -2.09
CA GLY A 143 20.37 2.05 -3.05
C GLY A 143 18.95 1.57 -2.66
N VAL A 144 18.01 1.68 -3.60
CA VAL A 144 16.60 1.27 -3.42
C VAL A 144 16.49 -0.26 -3.31
N MET A 145 15.64 -0.76 -2.41
CA MET A 145 15.34 -2.19 -2.27
C MET A 145 14.04 -2.57 -2.96
N PHE A 146 14.04 -3.74 -3.58
CA PHE A 146 12.83 -4.41 -4.06
C PHE A 146 12.13 -5.10 -2.89
N LYS A 147 10.81 -4.92 -2.79
CA LYS A 147 9.97 -5.50 -1.74
C LYS A 147 9.03 -6.50 -2.38
N CYS A 148 8.90 -7.69 -1.81
CA CYS A 148 7.89 -8.65 -2.24
C CYS A 148 6.49 -8.06 -1.98
N ILE A 149 5.55 -8.36 -2.88
CA ILE A 149 4.15 -7.92 -2.74
C ILE A 149 3.39 -8.78 -1.74
N ASP A 150 3.75 -10.06 -1.64
CA ASP A 150 3.02 -11.07 -0.86
C ASP A 150 3.62 -11.32 0.54
N CYS A 151 4.88 -10.94 0.76
CA CYS A 151 5.52 -11.11 2.07
C CYS A 151 6.42 -9.93 2.47
N PRO A 152 6.84 -9.85 3.74
CA PRO A 152 7.69 -8.75 4.21
C PRO A 152 9.10 -8.69 3.63
N ALA A 153 9.53 -9.68 2.83
CA ALA A 153 10.89 -9.74 2.33
C ALA A 153 11.26 -8.52 1.46
N ALA A 154 12.48 -8.04 1.64
CA ALA A 154 13.08 -7.00 0.82
C ALA A 154 14.52 -7.37 0.45
N PHE A 155 14.98 -6.89 -0.70
CA PHE A 155 16.33 -7.18 -1.21
C PHE A 155 16.92 -5.94 -1.89
N HIS A 156 18.22 -5.71 -1.68
CA HIS A 156 18.97 -4.85 -2.61
C HIS A 156 19.01 -5.51 -4.00
N PHE A 157 19.12 -4.70 -5.06
CA PHE A 157 19.25 -5.21 -6.43
C PHE A 157 20.34 -6.29 -6.56
N LYS A 158 21.52 -6.04 -5.98
CA LYS A 158 22.66 -6.99 -6.00
C LYS A 158 22.48 -8.21 -5.11
N CYS A 159 21.48 -8.19 -4.24
CA CYS A 159 21.18 -9.24 -3.28
C CYS A 159 19.95 -10.06 -3.70
N LEU A 160 19.35 -9.75 -4.85
CA LEU A 160 18.24 -10.52 -5.39
C LEU A 160 18.72 -11.96 -5.67
N PRO A 161 18.03 -12.97 -5.13
CA PRO A 161 18.24 -14.35 -5.53
C PRO A 161 18.13 -14.52 -7.05
N SER A 162 18.86 -15.50 -7.61
CA SER A 162 18.85 -15.77 -9.05
C SER A 162 17.49 -16.26 -9.59
N GLN A 163 16.57 -16.66 -8.71
CA GLN A 163 15.25 -17.20 -9.04
C GLN A 163 14.13 -16.60 -8.16
N VAL A 164 14.05 -15.27 -8.04
CA VAL A 164 12.92 -14.65 -7.34
C VAL A 164 11.70 -14.58 -8.25
N ASN A 165 10.64 -15.31 -7.90
CA ASN A 165 9.31 -14.90 -8.32
C ASN A 165 8.81 -13.84 -7.33
N MET A 166 8.68 -12.59 -7.77
CA MET A 166 8.29 -11.47 -6.91
C MET A 166 6.86 -11.61 -6.36
N SER A 167 6.04 -12.52 -6.91
CA SER A 167 4.71 -12.87 -6.39
C SER A 167 4.72 -13.95 -5.31
N ARG A 168 5.78 -14.77 -5.22
CA ARG A 168 5.94 -15.81 -4.19
C ARG A 168 7.41 -15.95 -3.83
N CYS A 169 7.78 -15.39 -2.68
CA CYS A 169 9.07 -15.67 -2.05
C CYS A 169 9.01 -17.04 -1.35
N ASP A 170 8.83 -18.11 -2.13
CA ASP A 170 9.10 -19.47 -1.67
C ASP A 170 10.64 -19.63 -1.60
N LEU A 171 11.20 -19.22 -0.46
CA LEU A 171 12.62 -19.40 -0.10
C LEU A 171 12.72 -20.41 1.04
#